data_AF-A0A5C1WB02-F1
#
_entry.id   AF-A0A5C1WB02-F1
#
_cell.length_a   1.000
_cell.length_b   1.000
_cell.length_c   1.000
_cell.angle_alpha   90.00
_cell.angle_beta   90.00
_cell.angle_gamma   90.00
#
_symmetry.space_group_name_H-M   'P 1'
#
loop_
_entity.id
_entity.type
_entity.pdbx_description
1 polymer ?
#
loop_
_entity_poly.entity_id
_entity_poly.type
_entity_poly.pdbx_seq_one_letter_code
_entity_poly.pdbx_strand_id
1 'polypeptide(L)'
;MKIVLLPDMAARRAEAEGLVDRHFGPEIGRLCQFSDLYRRKVDEARDVIAGKGPGPLICAEADARGDFVDFIAETILAKSAANAEALAEVEQQRLAAKSLVRAAAAPAALETVLSDLGISR
;
A
#
# COMPACT_ATOMS: atom_id res chain seq x y z
N MET A 1 -41.16 16.04 -26.55
CA MET A 1 -39.71 16.32 -26.44
C MET A 1 -39.17 15.47 -25.30
N LYS A 2 -38.39 14.43 -25.58
CA LYS A 2 -37.87 13.51 -24.55
C LYS A 2 -36.60 14.13 -23.97
N ILE A 3 -36.67 14.66 -22.75
CA ILE A 3 -35.48 15.14 -22.05
C ILE A 3 -34.64 13.90 -21.72
N VAL A 4 -33.53 13.72 -22.44
CA VAL A 4 -32.52 12.72 -22.09
C VAL A 4 -31.66 13.37 -21.02
N LEU A 5 -31.88 12.99 -19.76
CA LEU A 5 -30.95 13.29 -18.67
C LEU A 5 -29.63 12.59 -19.01
N LEU A 6 -28.64 13.35 -19.45
CA LEU A 6 -27.29 12.83 -19.62
C LEU A 6 -26.81 12.32 -18.26
N PRO A 7 -26.16 11.14 -18.21
CA PRO A 7 -25.61 10.64 -16.96
C PRO A 7 -24.63 11.66 -16.39
N ASP A 8 -24.76 11.99 -15.11
CA ASP A 8 -23.75 12.79 -14.42
C ASP A 8 -22.45 11.98 -14.34
N MET A 9 -21.56 12.26 -15.30
CA MET A 9 -20.27 11.60 -15.39
C MET A 9 -19.38 11.92 -14.19
N ALA A 10 -19.56 13.07 -13.53
CA ALA A 10 -18.79 13.39 -12.33
C ALA A 10 -19.18 12.47 -11.17
N ALA A 11 -20.48 12.27 -10.93
CA ALA A 11 -20.98 11.33 -9.93
C ALA A 11 -20.52 9.89 -10.20
N ARG A 12 -20.58 9.45 -11.47
CA ARG A 12 -20.15 8.09 -11.86
C ARG A 12 -18.65 7.86 -11.70
N ARG A 13 -17.81 8.85 -12.00
CA ARG A 13 -16.37 8.77 -11.75
C ARG A 13 -16.06 8.70 -10.27
N ALA A 14 -16.76 9.49 -9.44
CA ALA A 14 -16.58 9.46 -8.00
C ALA A 14 -16.95 8.08 -7.41
N GLU A 15 -18.06 7.48 -7.87
CA GLU A 15 -18.45 6.11 -7.51
C GLU A 15 -17.36 5.10 -7.91
N ALA A 16 -16.88 5.16 -9.15
CA ALA A 16 -15.84 4.27 -9.65
C ALA A 16 -14.49 4.43 -8.92
N GLU A 17 -14.08 5.67 -8.58
CA GLU A 17 -12.89 5.90 -7.74
C GLU A 17 -13.05 5.28 -6.35
N GLY A 18 -14.27 5.32 -5.78
CA GLY A 18 -14.59 4.64 -4.52
C GLY A 18 -14.51 3.12 -4.61
N LEU A 19 -14.88 2.52 -5.74
CA LEU A 19 -14.71 1.09 -6.00
C LEU A 19 -13.24 0.72 -6.12
N VAL A 20 -12.43 1.53 -6.79
CA VAL A 20 -10.97 1.37 -6.84
C VAL A 20 -10.39 1.42 -5.44
N ASP A 21 -10.75 2.41 -4.61
CA ASP A 21 -10.26 2.49 -3.23
C ASP A 21 -10.68 1.27 -2.39
N ARG A 22 -11.89 0.75 -2.58
CA ARG A 22 -12.36 -0.48 -1.91
C ARG A 22 -11.58 -1.71 -2.36
N HIS A 23 -11.21 -1.79 -3.63
CA HIS A 23 -10.46 -2.91 -4.18
C HIS A 23 -9.01 -2.96 -3.64
N PHE A 24 -8.29 -1.84 -3.67
CA PHE A 24 -6.89 -1.77 -3.23
C PHE A 24 -6.74 -1.59 -1.71
N GLY A 25 -7.77 -1.07 -1.04
CA GLY A 25 -7.74 -0.71 0.39
C GLY A 25 -7.30 -1.83 1.34
N PRO A 26 -7.80 -3.08 1.23
CA PRO A 26 -7.38 -4.18 2.09
C PRO A 26 -5.88 -4.48 2.02
N GLU A 27 -5.31 -4.47 0.82
CA GLU A 27 -3.90 -4.75 0.60
C GLU A 27 -3.00 -3.61 1.09
N ILE A 28 -3.36 -2.35 0.76
CA ILE A 28 -2.68 -1.17 1.30
C ILE A 28 -2.74 -1.17 2.83
N GLY A 29 -3.91 -1.47 3.41
CA GLY A 29 -4.08 -1.60 4.85
C GLY A 29 -3.15 -2.65 5.46
N ARG A 30 -3.07 -3.84 4.86
CA ARG A 30 -2.17 -4.93 5.29
C ARG A 30 -0.69 -4.53 5.22
N LEU A 31 -0.27 -3.83 4.16
CA LEU A 31 1.12 -3.41 3.97
C LEU A 31 1.51 -2.22 4.87
N CYS A 32 0.54 -1.35 5.19
CA CYS A 32 0.72 -0.23 6.11
C CYS A 32 0.63 -0.63 7.59
N GLN A 33 0.21 -1.86 7.91
CA GLN A 33 0.13 -2.37 9.28
C GLN A 33 1.53 -2.61 9.87
N PHE A 34 2.14 -1.52 10.31
CA PHE A 34 3.29 -1.55 11.19
C PHE A 34 2.86 -1.16 12.59
N SER A 35 3.05 -2.05 13.55
CA SER A 35 2.94 -1.68 14.95
C SER A 35 4.02 -0.65 15.31
N ASP A 36 3.73 0.21 16.27
CA ASP A 36 4.74 1.16 16.76
C ASP A 36 5.98 0.44 17.32
N LEU A 37 5.80 -0.80 17.81
CA LEU A 37 6.91 -1.66 18.21
C LEU A 37 7.83 -2.01 17.05
N TYR A 38 7.28 -2.35 15.88
CA TYR A 38 8.10 -2.66 14.70
C TYR A 38 8.82 -1.41 14.18
N ARG A 39 8.18 -0.24 14.21
CA ARG A 39 8.85 1.03 13.85
C ARG A 39 10.07 1.30 14.75
N ARG A 40 9.92 1.12 16.06
CA ARG A 40 11.04 1.24 17.00
C ARG A 40 12.17 0.24 16.72
N LYS A 41 11.83 -1.01 16.36
CA LYS A 41 12.83 -2.00 15.93
C LYS A 41 13.57 -1.57 14.66
N VAL A 42 12.88 -0.95 13.69
CA VAL A 42 13.53 -0.40 12.50
C VAL A 42 14.49 0.73 12.87
N ASP A 43 14.12 1.61 13.80
CA ASP A 43 15.00 2.69 14.26
C ASP A 43 16.24 2.15 14.99
N GLU A 44 16.08 1.19 15.91
CA GLU A 44 17.21 0.53 16.56
C GLU A 44 18.10 -0.22 15.55
N ALA A 45 17.51 -0.88 14.54
CA ALA A 45 18.27 -1.53 13.48
C ALA A 45 19.12 -0.52 12.68
N ARG A 46 18.59 0.68 12.40
CA ARG A 46 19.36 1.76 11.76
C ARG A 46 20.54 2.20 12.63
N ASP A 47 20.34 2.28 13.94
CA ASP A 47 21.40 2.67 14.88
C ASP A 47 22.52 1.63 14.97
N VAL A 48 22.19 0.33 14.90
CA VAL A 48 23.18 -0.76 14.79
C VAL A 48 24.04 -0.59 13.54
N ILE A 49 23.42 -0.46 12.37
CA ILE A 49 24.14 -0.31 11.09
C ILE A 49 24.99 0.98 11.07
N ALA A 50 24.52 2.03 11.74
CA ALA A 50 25.27 3.28 11.88
C ALA A 50 26.40 3.22 12.92
N GLY A 51 26.62 2.08 13.58
CA GLY A 51 27.67 1.91 14.60
C GLY A 51 27.39 2.60 15.93
N LYS A 52 26.13 3.00 16.20
CA LYS A 52 25.73 3.64 17.46
C LYS A 52 25.47 2.64 18.59
N GLY A 53 25.52 1.35 18.28
CA GLY A 53 25.26 0.25 19.20
C GLY A 53 23.81 -0.22 19.17
N PRO A 54 23.53 -1.43 19.67
CA PRO A 54 22.20 -2.01 19.63
C PRO A 54 21.28 -1.50 20.72
N GLY A 55 20.04 -1.24 20.33
CA GLY A 55 18.95 -0.98 21.26
C GLY A 55 18.39 -2.28 21.88
N PRO A 56 17.58 -2.13 22.94
CA PRO A 56 17.07 -3.26 23.71
C PRO A 56 16.14 -4.19 22.91
N LEU A 57 15.39 -3.68 21.92
CA LEU A 57 14.47 -4.51 21.14
C LEU A 57 15.20 -5.39 20.13
N ILE A 58 16.30 -4.90 19.54
CA ILE A 58 17.16 -5.71 18.66
C ILE A 58 17.91 -6.75 19.47
N CYS A 59 18.47 -6.40 20.63
CA CYS A 59 19.12 -7.36 21.51
C CYS A 59 18.16 -8.48 21.92
N ALA A 60 16.95 -8.12 22.37
CA ALA A 60 15.95 -9.12 22.76
C ALA A 60 15.55 -10.04 21.61
N GLU A 61 15.46 -9.53 20.38
CA GLU A 61 15.15 -10.34 19.20
C GLU A 61 16.32 -11.28 18.82
N ALA A 62 17.56 -10.79 18.93
CA ALA A 62 18.77 -11.58 18.72
C ALA A 62 18.87 -12.73 19.73
N ASP A 63 18.68 -12.43 21.02
CA ASP A 63 18.68 -13.41 22.10
C ASP A 63 17.57 -14.45 21.91
N ALA A 64 16.34 -14.01 21.56
CA ALA A 64 15.21 -14.91 21.34
C ALA A 64 15.39 -15.83 20.14
N ARG A 65 16.14 -15.40 19.12
CA ARG A 65 16.40 -16.17 17.90
C ARG A 65 17.71 -16.95 17.92
N GLY A 66 18.60 -16.65 18.88
CA GLY A 66 19.94 -17.23 18.93
C GLY A 66 20.84 -16.75 17.78
N ASP A 67 20.63 -15.52 17.33
CA ASP A 67 21.30 -14.92 16.17
C ASP A 67 22.16 -13.70 16.57
N PHE A 68 22.99 -13.25 15.64
CA PHE A 68 23.79 -12.04 15.82
C PHE A 68 22.95 -10.77 15.67
N VAL A 69 23.23 -9.78 16.52
CA VAL A 69 22.59 -8.45 16.49
C VAL A 69 22.61 -7.81 15.10
N ASP A 70 23.77 -7.84 14.43
CA ASP A 70 23.93 -7.25 13.09
C ASP A 70 23.02 -7.96 12.06
N PHE A 71 22.97 -9.29 12.11
CA PHE A 71 22.10 -10.09 11.24
C PHE A 71 20.61 -9.78 11.46
N ILE A 72 20.20 -9.62 12.72
CA ILE A 72 18.83 -9.23 13.06
C ILE A 72 18.50 -7.82 12.56
N ALA A 73 19.42 -6.87 12.75
CA ALA A 73 19.26 -5.50 12.27
C ALA A 73 19.11 -5.48 10.74
N GLU A 74 19.99 -6.15 10.00
CA GLU A 74 19.91 -6.28 8.54
C GLU A 74 18.58 -6.91 8.09
N THR A 75 18.15 -7.98 8.74
CA THR A 75 16.89 -8.68 8.43
C THR A 75 15.68 -7.77 8.61
N ILE A 76 15.64 -6.99 9.69
CA ILE A 76 14.55 -6.05 9.97
C ILE A 76 14.51 -4.94 8.91
N LEU A 77 15.66 -4.37 8.55
CA LEU A 77 15.74 -3.34 7.52
C LEU A 77 15.35 -3.88 6.14
N ALA A 78 15.84 -5.06 5.77
CA ALA A 78 15.48 -5.71 4.50
C ALA A 78 13.97 -5.95 4.40
N LYS A 79 13.35 -6.45 5.48
CA LYS A 79 11.89 -6.64 5.53
C LYS A 79 11.13 -5.32 5.46
N SER A 80 11.63 -4.27 6.13
CA SER A 80 11.02 -2.94 6.06
C SER A 80 11.10 -2.36 4.64
N ALA A 81 12.22 -2.54 3.94
CA ALA A 81 12.40 -2.11 2.57
C ALA A 81 11.46 -2.85 1.61
N ALA A 82 11.43 -4.18 1.70
CA ALA A 82 10.55 -5.01 0.86
C ALA A 82 9.07 -4.65 1.04
N ASN A 83 8.63 -4.38 2.28
CA ASN A 83 7.26 -3.92 2.52
C ASN A 83 6.99 -2.53 1.91
N ALA A 84 7.95 -1.61 1.98
CA ALA A 84 7.81 -0.28 1.40
C ALA A 84 7.74 -0.34 -0.14
N GLU A 85 8.55 -1.20 -0.76
CA GLU A 85 8.50 -1.46 -2.21
C GLU A 85 7.14 -2.04 -2.62
N ALA A 86 6.66 -3.07 -1.92
CA ALA A 86 5.35 -3.66 -2.19
C ALA A 86 4.22 -2.64 -2.03
N LEU A 87 4.28 -1.77 -1.01
CA LEU A 87 3.28 -0.71 -0.82
C LEU A 87 3.31 0.30 -1.97
N ALA A 88 4.51 0.69 -2.43
CA ALA A 88 4.66 1.63 -3.54
C ALA A 88 4.09 1.04 -4.84
N GLU A 89 4.30 -0.25 -5.10
CA GLU A 89 3.76 -0.94 -6.28
C GLU A 89 2.22 -0.93 -6.27
N VAL A 90 1.62 -1.32 -5.14
CA VAL A 90 0.15 -1.34 -4.98
C VAL A 90 -0.45 0.07 -5.12
N GLU A 91 0.20 1.08 -4.53
CA GLU A 91 -0.23 2.47 -4.66
C GLU A 91 -0.11 2.99 -6.09
N GLN A 92 0.95 2.61 -6.81
CA GLN A 92 1.12 2.94 -8.22
C GLN A 92 -0.02 2.34 -9.06
N GLN A 93 -0.38 1.07 -8.82
CA GLN A 93 -1.51 0.43 -9.50
C GLN A 93 -2.83 1.14 -9.19
N ARG A 94 -3.08 1.49 -7.93
CA ARG A 94 -4.28 2.24 -7.52
C ARG A 94 -4.37 3.60 -8.22
N LEU A 95 -3.27 4.35 -8.27
CA LEU A 95 -3.23 5.66 -8.93
C LEU A 95 -3.41 5.54 -10.45
N ALA A 96 -2.81 4.53 -11.08
CA ALA A 96 -3.02 4.25 -12.49
C ALA A 96 -4.50 3.92 -12.79
N ALA A 97 -5.15 3.09 -11.98
CA ALA A 97 -6.56 2.78 -12.08
C ALA A 97 -7.45 4.03 -11.95
N LYS A 98 -7.16 4.89 -10.96
CA LYS A 98 -7.88 6.18 -10.81
C LYS A 98 -7.69 7.09 -12.01
N SER A 99 -6.50 7.11 -12.60
CA SER A 99 -6.24 7.89 -13.81
C SER A 99 -7.11 7.41 -14.99
N LEU A 100 -7.25 6.10 -15.19
CA LEU A 100 -8.13 5.52 -16.22
C LEU A 100 -9.60 5.88 -15.98
N VAL A 101 -10.08 5.78 -14.73
CA VAL A 101 -11.44 6.19 -14.34
C VAL A 101 -11.68 7.67 -14.66
N ARG A 102 -10.73 8.56 -14.36
CA ARG A 102 -10.84 10.00 -14.64
C ARG A 102 -10.87 10.31 -16.13
N ALA A 103 -10.12 9.55 -16.94
CA ALA A 103 -10.07 9.72 -18.38
C ALA A 103 -11.33 9.21 -19.11
N ALA A 104 -12.13 8.35 -18.49
CA ALA A 104 -13.33 7.79 -19.10
C ALA A 104 -14.38 8.87 -19.42
N ALA A 105 -14.73 8.98 -20.71
CA ALA A 105 -15.67 9.98 -21.22
C ALA A 105 -17.14 9.52 -21.24
N ALA A 106 -17.38 8.22 -21.06
CA ALA A 106 -18.72 7.64 -21.12
C ALA A 106 -18.90 6.52 -20.07
N PRO A 107 -20.13 6.22 -19.64
CA PRO A 107 -20.38 5.16 -18.66
C PRO A 107 -19.84 3.80 -19.09
N ALA A 108 -19.99 3.43 -20.37
CA ALA A 108 -19.48 2.16 -20.87
C ALA A 108 -17.95 2.03 -20.72
N ALA A 109 -17.21 3.14 -20.91
CA ALA A 109 -15.76 3.14 -20.72
C ALA A 109 -15.37 2.95 -19.24
N LEU A 110 -16.17 3.47 -18.29
CA LEU A 110 -15.97 3.21 -16.87
C LEU A 110 -16.17 1.73 -16.54
N GLU A 111 -17.22 1.10 -17.06
CA GLU A 111 -17.46 -0.32 -16.84
C GLU A 111 -16.34 -1.18 -17.44
N THR A 112 -15.81 -0.82 -18.63
CA THR A 112 -14.64 -1.50 -19.21
C THR A 112 -13.42 -1.38 -18.30
N VAL A 113 -13.08 -0.16 -17.83
CA VAL A 113 -11.95 0.04 -16.93
C VAL A 113 -12.10 -0.79 -15.65
N LEU A 114 -13.28 -0.77 -15.02
CA LEU A 114 -13.53 -1.55 -13.80
C LEU A 114 -13.45 -3.05 -14.05
N SER A 115 -14.01 -3.54 -15.17
CA SER A 115 -13.95 -4.95 -15.57
C SER A 115 -12.52 -5.41 -15.85
N ASP A 116 -11.71 -4.62 -16.55
CA ASP A 116 -10.31 -4.93 -16.86
C ASP A 116 -9.46 -5.01 -15.58
N LEU A 117 -9.84 -4.26 -14.55
CA LEU A 117 -9.24 -4.29 -13.22
C LEU A 117 -9.80 -5.41 -12.33
N GLY A 118 -10.79 -6.19 -12.80
CA GLY A 118 -11.45 -7.22 -11.99
C GLY A 118 -12.33 -6.66 -10.86
N ILE A 119 -12.75 -5.40 -10.96
CA ILE A 119 -13.59 -4.70 -9.98
C ILE A 119 -15.05 -4.84 -10.41
N SER A 120 -15.81 -5.70 -9.73
CA SER A 120 -17.27 -5.79 -9.86
C SER A 120 -17.99 -4.83 -8.90
N ARG A 121 -19.15 -4.33 -9.33
CA ARG A 121 -20.07 -3.51 -8.52
C ARG A 121 -20.70 -4.31 -7.39
#